data_AF-A0A7V3PX46-F1
#
_entry.id   AF-A0A7V3PX46-F1
#
_cell.length_a   1.000
_cell.length_b   1.000
_cell.length_c   1.000
_cell.angle_alpha   90.00
_cell.angle_beta   90.00
_cell.angle_gamma   90.00
#
_symmetry.space_group_name_H-M   'P 1'
#
loop_
_entity.id
_entity.type
_entity.pdbx_description
1 polymer ?
#
loop_
_entity_poly.entity_id
_entity_poly.type
_entity_poly.pdbx_seq_one_letter_code
_entity_poly.pdbx_strand_id
1 'polypeptide(L)'
;PTKEENLQLNQISLLRQRYVGIPVGFSTHEDPNNTDAIKIAIAQGAKVFERHVDVEDSGDKINAYSSTPEQIDKWLSSAQLAFKMLGTKIGRYPITEKEAEDLRGLKRGIFAKSSLKKGQRLTLNDVFFAIPCQKNQILANDMSKYIEYTLTEDIEVNKAITFDVVTVKDQREKILKIIKDLKNIILTSRIALPEKIELELSHHYGLDRFEEYGASIFNCVNREYCKKLIILLPGQKHPIHHHLKKEETFQVLFGSMTVKVGNERRLLKSGDILTIERGINHDFSSQEGVIFEEISTTHYMDDSFYQDEEISKNSYRKTELTFRSVWLSEDIK
;
A
#
# COMPACT_ATOMS: atom_id res chain seq x y z
N PRO A 1 36.47 23.48 36.30
CA PRO A 1 35.48 23.12 35.26
C PRO A 1 34.50 22.05 35.73
N THR A 2 33.28 22.05 35.20
CA THR A 2 32.27 21.00 35.40
C THR A 2 32.75 19.70 34.78
N LYS A 3 32.69 18.58 35.53
CA LYS A 3 33.02 17.25 35.01
C LYS A 3 31.98 16.80 33.98
N GLU A 4 32.40 15.97 33.03
CA GLU A 4 31.54 15.53 31.92
C GLU A 4 30.27 14.83 32.39
N GLU A 5 30.36 13.94 33.39
CA GLU A 5 29.21 13.24 33.97
C GLU A 5 28.17 14.19 34.61
N ASN A 6 28.58 15.42 34.93
CA ASN A 6 27.75 16.43 35.59
C ASN A 6 27.21 17.51 34.64
N LEU A 7 27.50 17.45 33.32
CA LEU A 7 26.96 18.42 32.36
C LEU A 7 25.45 18.33 32.19
N GLN A 8 24.87 17.14 32.41
CA GLN A 8 23.42 16.91 32.45
C GLN A 8 22.67 17.50 31.24
N LEU A 9 23.21 17.37 30.02
CA LEU A 9 22.71 18.06 28.81
C LEU A 9 21.26 17.71 28.42
N ASN A 10 20.69 16.60 28.92
CA ASN A 10 19.27 16.28 28.76
C ASN A 10 18.33 17.31 29.43
N GLN A 11 18.83 18.13 30.36
CA GLN A 11 18.05 19.25 30.92
C GLN A 11 17.61 20.24 29.84
N ILE A 12 18.35 20.38 28.74
CA ILE A 12 17.96 21.21 27.58
C ILE A 12 16.62 20.70 27.00
N SER A 13 16.50 19.39 26.77
CA SER A 13 15.24 18.80 26.26
C SER A 13 14.11 18.95 27.27
N LEU A 14 14.38 18.70 28.56
CA LEU A 14 13.38 18.86 29.62
C LEU A 14 12.81 20.29 29.66
N LEU A 15 13.68 21.30 29.60
CA LEU A 15 13.27 22.70 29.58
C LEU A 15 12.50 23.05 28.30
N ARG A 16 12.91 22.55 27.14
CA ARG A 16 12.20 22.76 25.86
C ARG A 16 10.80 22.17 25.86
N GLN A 17 10.62 21.00 26.47
CA GLN A 17 9.30 20.36 26.61
C GLN A 17 8.42 21.13 27.59
N ARG A 18 8.99 21.61 28.71
CA ARG A 18 8.25 22.35 29.75
C ARG A 18 7.84 23.75 29.29
N TYR A 19 8.70 24.44 28.54
CA TYR A 19 8.52 25.83 28.14
C TYR A 19 8.39 25.96 26.62
N VAL A 20 7.28 25.48 26.08
CA VAL A 20 7.00 25.49 24.64
C VAL A 20 6.98 26.93 24.10
N GLY A 21 7.66 27.16 22.97
CA GLY A 21 7.74 28.47 22.32
C GLY A 21 8.84 29.39 22.86
N ILE A 22 9.47 29.06 23.98
CA ILE A 22 10.57 29.85 24.56
C ILE A 22 11.93 29.25 24.12
N PRO A 23 12.86 30.04 23.57
CA PRO A 23 14.22 29.58 23.30
C PRO A 23 14.94 29.11 24.57
N VAL A 24 15.56 27.93 24.51
CA VAL A 24 16.40 27.39 25.59
C VAL A 24 17.87 27.47 25.15
N GLY A 25 18.75 27.91 26.04
CA GLY A 25 20.19 28.03 25.80
C GLY A 25 21.03 26.99 26.56
N PHE A 26 22.34 27.02 26.33
CA PHE A 26 23.36 26.26 27.04
C PHE A 26 24.49 27.20 27.44
N SER A 27 24.54 27.54 28.73
CA SER A 27 25.69 28.22 29.35
C SER A 27 26.54 27.15 30.05
N THR A 28 27.85 27.19 29.84
CA THR A 28 28.75 26.12 30.29
C THR A 28 29.99 26.62 31.02
N HIS A 29 30.42 25.79 31.97
CA HIS A 29 31.68 25.91 32.72
C HIS A 29 32.54 24.63 32.54
N GLU A 30 32.37 23.93 31.42
CA GLU A 30 33.09 22.70 31.06
C GLU A 30 34.59 22.94 30.79
N ASP A 31 35.35 21.85 30.70
CA ASP A 31 36.76 21.89 30.29
C ASP A 31 36.91 22.65 28.94
N PRO A 32 37.74 23.71 28.87
CA PRO A 32 38.02 24.48 27.64
C PRO A 32 38.28 23.65 26.38
N ASN A 33 38.85 22.44 26.51
CA ASN A 33 39.14 21.55 25.40
C ASN A 33 37.97 20.63 25.00
N ASN A 34 36.91 20.55 25.81
CA ASN A 34 35.72 19.80 25.44
C ASN A 34 35.00 20.52 24.29
N THR A 35 34.83 19.80 23.19
CA THR A 35 34.13 20.28 21.99
C THR A 35 32.91 19.42 21.64
N ASP A 36 32.62 18.38 22.42
CA ASP A 36 31.49 17.48 22.17
C ASP A 36 30.21 17.96 22.85
N ALA A 37 30.33 18.59 24.03
CA ALA A 37 29.19 19.10 24.78
C ALA A 37 28.36 20.11 23.98
N ILE A 38 29.00 20.99 23.22
CA ILE A 38 28.32 21.93 22.32
C ILE A 38 27.56 21.22 21.19
N LYS A 39 28.11 20.15 20.60
CA LYS A 39 27.41 19.36 19.56
C LYS A 39 26.13 18.75 20.14
N ILE A 40 26.24 18.18 21.34
CA ILE A 40 25.12 17.54 22.05
C ILE A 40 24.08 18.61 22.41
N ALA A 41 24.48 19.77 22.93
CA ALA A 41 23.57 20.87 23.25
C ALA A 41 22.78 21.35 22.01
N ILE A 42 23.45 21.50 20.87
CA ILE A 42 22.81 21.84 19.59
C ILE A 42 21.82 20.74 19.17
N ALA A 43 22.22 19.46 19.26
CA ALA A 43 21.36 18.32 18.93
C ALA A 43 20.12 18.24 19.84
N GLN A 44 20.25 18.59 21.12
CA GLN A 44 19.13 18.71 22.07
C GLN A 44 18.24 19.94 21.80
N GLY A 45 18.66 20.83 20.89
CA GLY A 45 17.86 21.96 20.41
C GLY A 45 18.07 23.26 21.18
N ALA A 46 19.20 23.41 21.88
CA ALA A 46 19.60 24.72 22.40
C ALA A 46 19.77 25.73 21.24
N LYS A 47 19.46 27.00 21.52
CA LYS A 47 19.47 28.10 20.53
C LYS A 47 20.45 29.23 20.87
N VAL A 48 20.94 29.27 22.10
CA VAL A 48 21.87 30.27 22.62
C VAL A 48 22.98 29.53 23.34
N PHE A 49 24.22 29.94 23.14
CA PHE A 49 25.39 29.26 23.70
C PHE A 49 26.30 30.29 24.37
N GLU A 50 26.72 30.00 25.58
CA GLU A 50 27.51 30.91 26.40
C GLU A 50 28.67 30.15 27.04
N ARG A 51 29.86 30.76 27.00
CA ARG A 51 31.09 30.20 27.54
C ARG A 51 32.02 31.32 28.00
N HIS A 52 32.76 31.06 29.07
CA HIS A 52 33.81 31.97 29.53
C HIS A 52 34.99 32.01 28.55
N VAL A 53 35.52 33.21 28.32
CA VAL A 53 36.69 33.46 27.49
C VAL A 53 37.72 34.28 28.24
N ASP A 54 38.99 34.08 27.93
CA ASP A 54 40.10 34.84 28.50
C ASP A 54 41.30 34.85 27.54
N VAL A 55 42.17 35.85 27.66
CA VAL A 55 43.42 35.96 26.89
C VAL A 55 44.55 36.06 27.90
N GLU A 56 45.60 35.26 27.73
CA GLU A 56 46.76 35.34 28.62
C GLU A 56 47.41 36.73 28.49
N ASP A 57 47.22 37.58 29.51
CA ASP A 57 48.01 38.79 29.70
C ASP A 57 49.02 38.56 30.85
N SER A 58 50.13 39.26 30.73
CA SER A 58 51.39 39.15 31.47
C SER A 58 51.27 39.32 33.00
N GLY A 59 50.61 38.36 33.67
CA GLY A 59 50.61 38.25 35.13
C GLY A 59 49.62 37.26 35.74
N ASP A 60 48.44 37.06 35.14
CA ASP A 60 47.34 36.32 35.76
C ASP A 60 47.09 34.96 35.09
N LYS A 61 46.85 33.92 35.89
CA LYS A 61 46.50 32.58 35.38
C LYS A 61 45.03 32.53 34.99
N ILE A 62 44.77 32.13 33.74
CA ILE A 62 43.42 31.83 33.26
C ILE A 62 42.79 30.75 34.15
N ASN A 63 41.54 30.97 34.57
CA ASN A 63 40.81 29.98 35.36
C ASN A 63 40.53 28.70 34.53
N ALA A 64 40.34 27.57 35.20
CA ALA A 64 40.23 26.26 34.52
C ALA A 64 38.93 26.03 33.70
N TYR A 65 38.06 27.03 33.56
CA TYR A 65 36.82 26.96 32.77
C TYR A 65 36.68 28.09 31.73
N SER A 66 37.67 28.98 31.63
CA SER A 66 37.78 30.01 30.61
C SER A 66 38.52 29.47 29.39
N SER A 67 38.03 29.80 28.20
CA SER A 67 38.61 29.37 26.93
C SER A 67 39.50 30.46 26.33
N THR A 68 40.68 30.07 25.86
CA THR A 68 41.52 30.91 25.01
C THR A 68 40.88 31.14 23.63
N PRO A 69 41.34 32.12 22.84
CA PRO A 69 40.87 32.31 21.47
C PRO A 69 40.96 31.05 20.59
N GLU A 70 42.04 30.27 20.71
CA GLU A 70 42.20 29.03 19.94
C GLU A 70 41.17 27.96 20.35
N GLN A 71 40.85 27.86 21.64
CA GLN A 71 39.85 26.91 22.13
C GLN A 71 38.42 27.32 21.72
N ILE A 72 38.13 28.62 21.68
CA ILE A 72 36.86 29.11 21.14
C ILE A 72 36.71 28.80 19.66
N ASP A 73 37.77 28.96 18.87
CA ASP A 73 37.74 28.62 17.44
C ASP A 73 37.41 27.12 17.22
N LYS A 74 38.03 26.23 18.01
CA LYS A 74 37.72 24.79 17.99
C LYS A 74 36.27 24.50 18.41
N TRP A 75 35.77 25.20 19.43
CA TRP A 75 34.40 25.03 19.93
C TRP A 75 33.36 25.49 18.92
N LEU A 76 33.59 26.64 18.26
CA LEU A 76 32.71 27.15 17.20
C LEU A 76 32.77 26.29 15.93
N SER A 77 33.95 25.79 15.55
CA SER A 77 34.10 24.84 14.44
C SER A 77 33.30 23.54 14.69
N SER A 78 33.35 23.06 15.93
CA SER A 78 32.54 21.92 16.37
C SER A 78 31.04 22.20 16.31
N ALA A 79 30.61 23.39 16.75
CA ALA A 79 29.23 23.82 16.63
C ALA A 79 28.76 23.87 15.17
N GLN A 80 29.56 24.45 14.27
CA GLN A 80 29.27 24.48 12.83
C GLN A 80 29.15 23.08 12.23
N LEU A 81 30.03 22.15 12.62
CA LEU A 81 29.95 20.75 12.20
C LEU A 81 28.64 20.10 12.68
N ALA A 82 28.22 20.33 13.92
CA ALA A 82 26.96 19.80 14.45
C ALA A 82 25.75 20.32 13.66
N PHE A 83 25.69 21.63 13.37
CA PHE A 83 24.62 22.19 12.53
C PHE A 83 24.58 21.55 11.14
N LYS A 84 25.75 21.28 10.54
CA LYS A 84 25.84 20.57 9.25
C LYS A 84 25.35 19.13 9.33
N MET A 85 25.73 18.40 10.38
CA MET A 85 25.34 16.99 10.57
C MET A 85 23.85 16.81 10.86
N LEU A 86 23.22 17.74 11.57
CA LEU A 86 21.80 17.64 11.95
C LEU A 86 20.83 17.76 10.76
N GLY A 87 21.26 18.37 9.65
CA GLY A 87 20.48 18.42 8.41
C GLY A 87 19.13 19.16 8.53
N THR A 88 18.17 18.77 7.69
CA THR A 88 16.83 19.40 7.64
C THR A 88 15.93 18.93 8.79
N LYS A 89 15.22 19.87 9.42
CA LYS A 89 14.12 19.59 10.36
C LYS A 89 12.74 19.67 9.71
N ILE A 90 12.66 20.18 8.48
CA ILE A 90 11.41 20.37 7.76
C ILE A 90 11.27 19.23 6.76
N GLY A 91 10.33 18.33 7.04
CA GLY A 91 10.04 17.18 6.19
C GLY A 91 11.15 16.13 6.17
N ARG A 92 11.03 15.20 5.22
CA ARG A 92 12.01 14.15 5.00
C ARG A 92 13.20 14.70 4.22
N TYR A 93 14.40 14.24 4.55
CA TYR A 93 15.61 14.48 3.74
C TYR A 93 15.35 14.12 2.26
N PRO A 94 15.62 15.03 1.32
CA PRO A 94 15.45 14.75 -0.10
C PRO A 94 16.48 13.71 -0.54
N ILE A 95 15.99 12.64 -1.18
CA ILE A 95 16.84 11.58 -1.71
C ILE A 95 17.66 12.17 -2.85
N THR A 96 18.98 12.01 -2.79
CA THR A 96 19.88 12.41 -3.87
C THR A 96 19.80 11.44 -5.05
N GLU A 97 20.19 11.90 -6.25
CA GLU A 97 20.25 11.04 -7.44
C GLU A 97 21.15 9.82 -7.19
N LYS A 98 22.32 10.05 -6.57
CA LYS A 98 23.25 8.98 -6.20
C LYS A 98 22.62 7.96 -5.25
N GLU A 99 21.93 8.38 -4.20
CA GLU A 99 21.24 7.45 -3.30
C GLU A 99 20.13 6.68 -4.01
N ALA A 100 19.38 7.33 -4.89
CA ALA A 100 18.33 6.66 -5.67
C ALA A 100 18.92 5.58 -6.60
N GLU A 101 20.05 5.88 -7.26
CA GLU A 101 20.79 4.95 -8.11
C GLU A 101 21.40 3.79 -7.32
N ASP A 102 22.10 4.08 -6.21
CA ASP A 102 22.70 3.08 -5.33
C ASP A 102 21.61 2.13 -4.77
N LEU A 103 20.51 2.69 -4.26
CA LEU A 103 19.39 1.90 -3.76
C LEU A 103 18.73 1.08 -4.86
N ARG A 104 18.65 1.60 -6.09
CA ARG A 104 18.11 0.84 -7.22
C ARG A 104 19.00 -0.35 -7.57
N GLY A 105 20.32 -0.18 -7.60
CA GLY A 105 21.28 -1.26 -7.88
C GLY A 105 21.24 -2.39 -6.85
N LEU A 106 20.86 -2.09 -5.61
CA LEU A 106 20.73 -3.05 -4.51
C LEU A 106 19.36 -3.75 -4.43
N LYS A 107 18.36 -3.29 -5.18
CA LYS A 107 17.07 -3.99 -5.28
C LYS A 107 17.21 -5.24 -6.13
N ARG A 108 16.25 -6.17 -6.01
CA ARG A 108 16.17 -7.35 -6.88
C ARG A 108 15.42 -7.00 -8.16
N GLY A 109 16.00 -7.36 -9.30
CA GLY A 109 15.39 -7.27 -10.62
C GLY A 109 14.68 -8.56 -10.96
N ILE A 110 13.74 -8.50 -11.91
CA ILE A 110 13.07 -9.70 -12.41
C ILE A 110 13.81 -10.26 -13.64
N PHE A 111 13.96 -11.57 -13.67
CA PHE A 111 14.60 -12.31 -14.74
C PHE A 111 13.69 -13.46 -15.20
N ALA A 112 13.73 -13.80 -16.48
CA ALA A 112 12.91 -14.88 -17.03
C ALA A 112 13.36 -16.26 -16.52
N LYS A 113 12.44 -17.05 -15.95
CA LYS A 113 12.70 -18.44 -15.50
C LYS A 113 12.81 -19.44 -16.64
N SER A 114 12.23 -19.13 -17.78
CA SER A 114 12.20 -19.94 -19.00
C SER A 114 12.20 -19.00 -20.21
N SER A 115 12.21 -19.56 -21.43
CA SER A 115 11.97 -18.76 -22.63
C SER A 115 10.51 -18.29 -22.65
N LEU A 116 10.30 -16.99 -22.81
CA LEU A 116 9.00 -16.34 -22.83
C LEU A 116 8.70 -15.78 -24.22
N LYS A 117 7.42 -15.74 -24.59
CA LYS A 117 6.99 -15.34 -25.93
C LYS A 117 6.39 -13.95 -25.97
N LYS A 118 6.57 -13.25 -27.10
CA LYS A 118 5.86 -12.01 -27.41
C LYS A 118 4.36 -12.19 -27.20
N GLY A 119 3.74 -11.19 -26.56
CA GLY A 119 2.31 -11.19 -26.24
C GLY A 119 1.97 -11.95 -24.95
N GLN A 120 2.91 -12.67 -24.34
CA GLN A 120 2.69 -13.33 -23.06
C GLN A 120 2.58 -12.29 -21.94
N ARG A 121 1.54 -12.44 -21.11
CA ARG A 121 1.40 -11.70 -19.84
C ARG A 121 2.26 -12.37 -18.77
N LEU A 122 3.13 -11.59 -18.13
CA LEU A 122 4.03 -12.07 -17.09
C LEU A 122 3.29 -12.38 -15.79
N THR A 123 3.66 -13.50 -15.18
CA THR A 123 3.23 -13.92 -13.84
C THR A 123 4.45 -14.19 -12.95
N LEU A 124 4.22 -14.37 -11.65
CA LEU A 124 5.29 -14.76 -10.71
C LEU A 124 5.90 -16.13 -11.01
N ASN A 125 5.18 -16.97 -11.76
CA ASN A 125 5.69 -18.28 -12.19
C ASN A 125 6.68 -18.17 -13.35
N ASP A 126 6.62 -17.08 -14.13
CA ASP A 126 7.47 -16.85 -15.30
C ASP A 126 8.81 -16.18 -14.93
N VAL A 127 8.93 -15.62 -13.72
CA VAL A 127 10.08 -14.80 -13.32
C VAL A 127 10.72 -15.23 -12.00
N PHE A 128 12.03 -14.98 -11.85
CA PHE A 128 12.75 -15.08 -10.59
C PHE A 128 13.40 -13.73 -10.23
N PHE A 129 13.72 -13.54 -8.95
CA PHE A 129 14.24 -12.28 -8.42
C PHE A 129 15.71 -12.40 -8.04
N ALA A 130 16.58 -11.58 -8.64
CA ALA A 130 18.02 -11.62 -8.38
C ALA A 130 18.69 -10.23 -8.43
N ILE A 131 19.94 -10.18 -8.00
CA ILE A 131 20.86 -9.03 -8.12
C ILE A 131 22.09 -9.48 -8.93
N PRO A 132 22.85 -8.57 -9.56
CA PRO A 132 22.62 -7.12 -9.66
C PRO A 132 21.48 -6.76 -10.63
N CYS A 133 20.81 -5.63 -10.37
CA CYS A 133 19.87 -5.05 -11.32
C CYS A 133 20.58 -4.35 -12.47
N GLN A 134 19.95 -4.37 -13.64
CA GLN A 134 20.34 -3.57 -14.80
C GLN A 134 19.54 -2.26 -14.86
N LYS A 135 20.05 -1.29 -15.62
CA LYS A 135 19.31 -0.05 -15.90
C LYS A 135 17.97 -0.38 -16.55
N ASN A 136 16.92 0.32 -16.13
CA ASN A 136 15.55 0.13 -16.63
C ASN A 136 14.95 -1.29 -16.45
N GLN A 137 15.58 -2.15 -15.65
CA GLN A 137 15.02 -3.45 -15.31
C GLN A 137 13.80 -3.28 -14.40
N ILE A 138 12.75 -4.08 -14.64
CA ILE A 138 11.60 -4.17 -13.74
C ILE A 138 12.06 -4.81 -12.44
N LEU A 139 11.71 -4.19 -11.32
CA LEU A 139 12.14 -4.63 -9.99
C LEU A 139 11.08 -5.54 -9.35
N ALA A 140 11.50 -6.32 -8.36
CA ALA A 140 10.59 -7.10 -7.53
C ALA A 140 9.50 -6.22 -6.88
N ASN A 141 9.83 -4.97 -6.53
CA ASN A 141 8.90 -4.00 -5.94
C ASN A 141 7.92 -3.39 -6.96
N ASP A 142 8.21 -3.49 -8.26
CA ASP A 142 7.32 -3.01 -9.32
C ASP A 142 6.24 -4.05 -9.62
N MET A 143 6.53 -5.34 -9.37
CA MET A 143 5.56 -6.43 -9.50
C MET A 143 4.40 -6.27 -8.52
N SER A 144 3.18 -6.35 -9.03
CA SER A 144 1.96 -6.26 -8.24
C SER A 144 0.86 -7.07 -8.90
N LYS A 145 -0.07 -7.62 -8.11
CA LYS A 145 -1.28 -8.25 -8.65
C LYS A 145 -2.19 -7.27 -9.42
N TYR A 146 -1.92 -5.97 -9.30
CA TYR A 146 -2.69 -4.91 -9.95
C TYR A 146 -1.98 -4.30 -11.17
N ILE A 147 -0.72 -4.69 -11.45
CA ILE A 147 -0.01 -4.28 -12.66
C ILE A 147 0.14 -5.48 -13.57
N GLU A 148 -0.22 -5.29 -14.83
CA GLU A 148 -0.02 -6.27 -15.87
C GLU A 148 1.17 -5.85 -16.74
N TYR A 149 2.09 -6.79 -16.94
CA TYR A 149 3.21 -6.65 -17.86
C TYR A 149 3.02 -7.63 -19.01
N THR A 150 2.94 -7.14 -20.24
CA THR A 150 2.81 -7.99 -21.43
C THR A 150 4.02 -7.81 -22.33
N LEU A 151 4.69 -8.90 -22.69
CA LEU A 151 5.91 -8.84 -23.48
C LEU A 151 5.67 -8.32 -24.90
N THR A 152 6.51 -7.40 -25.37
CA THR A 152 6.48 -6.87 -26.75
C THR A 152 7.37 -7.66 -27.71
N GLU A 153 8.24 -8.51 -27.18
CA GLU A 153 9.15 -9.41 -27.91
C GLU A 153 9.41 -10.71 -27.14
N ASP A 154 10.07 -11.69 -27.77
CA ASP A 154 10.49 -12.94 -27.13
C ASP A 154 11.66 -12.68 -26.19
N ILE A 155 11.69 -13.34 -25.02
CA ILE A 155 12.75 -13.20 -24.01
C ILE A 155 13.36 -14.58 -23.73
N GLU A 156 14.67 -14.69 -23.81
CA GLU A 156 15.38 -15.94 -23.47
C GLU A 156 15.42 -16.19 -21.96
N VAL A 157 15.58 -17.46 -21.58
CA VAL A 157 15.79 -17.86 -20.19
C VAL A 157 16.95 -17.08 -19.54
N ASN A 158 16.79 -16.74 -18.26
CA ASN A 158 17.74 -15.98 -17.43
C ASN A 158 18.02 -14.53 -17.88
N LYS A 159 17.34 -14.01 -18.90
CA LYS A 159 17.47 -12.60 -19.29
C LYS A 159 16.69 -11.69 -18.35
N ALA A 160 17.24 -10.50 -18.13
CA ALA A 160 16.58 -9.42 -17.42
C ALA A 160 15.37 -8.93 -18.21
N ILE A 161 14.27 -8.64 -17.53
CA ILE A 161 13.08 -8.04 -18.17
C ILE A 161 13.08 -6.54 -17.83
N THR A 162 13.17 -5.70 -18.86
CA THR A 162 13.18 -4.23 -18.74
C THR A 162 11.84 -3.63 -19.10
N PHE A 163 11.64 -2.36 -18.76
CA PHE A 163 10.42 -1.62 -19.14
C PHE A 163 10.28 -1.44 -20.65
N ASP A 164 11.37 -1.52 -21.42
CA ASP A 164 11.36 -1.34 -22.88
C ASP A 164 10.73 -2.52 -23.63
N VAL A 165 10.71 -3.71 -23.01
CA VAL A 165 10.24 -4.97 -23.61
C VAL A 165 8.86 -5.39 -23.14
N VAL A 166 8.13 -4.48 -22.47
CA VAL A 166 6.80 -4.72 -21.94
C VAL A 166 5.85 -3.56 -22.24
N THR A 167 4.57 -3.88 -22.42
CA THR A 167 3.49 -2.93 -22.18
C THR A 167 3.02 -3.07 -20.74
N VAL A 168 2.75 -1.94 -20.09
CA VAL A 168 2.34 -1.87 -18.68
C VAL A 168 0.88 -1.42 -18.60
N LYS A 169 0.05 -2.21 -17.93
CA LYS A 169 -1.33 -1.82 -17.58
C LYS A 169 -1.46 -1.77 -16.07
N ASP A 170 -1.42 -0.56 -15.50
CA ASP A 170 -1.66 -0.36 -14.06
C ASP A 170 -3.18 -0.24 -13.81
N GLN A 171 -3.72 -1.14 -13.01
CA GLN A 171 -5.13 -1.21 -12.67
C GLN A 171 -5.42 -0.79 -11.23
N ARG A 172 -4.41 -0.34 -10.47
CA ARG A 172 -4.57 0.04 -9.05
C ARG A 172 -5.65 1.10 -8.84
N GLU A 173 -5.66 2.14 -9.67
CA GLU A 173 -6.63 3.24 -9.53
C GLU A 173 -8.07 2.76 -9.77
N LYS A 174 -8.27 1.89 -10.76
CA LYS A 174 -9.58 1.29 -11.05
C LYS A 174 -10.07 0.42 -9.90
N ILE A 175 -9.18 -0.41 -9.37
CA ILE A 175 -9.50 -1.25 -8.20
C ILE A 175 -9.80 -0.38 -7.00
N LEU A 176 -8.98 0.64 -6.71
CA LEU A 176 -9.22 1.57 -5.60
C LEU A 176 -10.58 2.28 -5.74
N LYS A 177 -10.96 2.70 -6.95
CA LYS A 177 -12.30 3.24 -7.22
C LYS A 177 -13.39 2.21 -6.87
N ILE A 178 -13.26 0.98 -7.34
CA ILE A 178 -14.21 -0.10 -7.05
C ILE A 178 -14.33 -0.32 -5.53
N ILE A 179 -13.23 -0.38 -4.79
CA ILE A 179 -13.28 -0.56 -3.32
C ILE A 179 -13.97 0.62 -2.63
N LYS A 180 -13.76 1.85 -3.11
CA LYS A 180 -14.47 3.03 -2.59
C LYS A 180 -15.98 2.98 -2.89
N ASP A 181 -16.37 2.56 -4.09
CA ASP A 181 -17.77 2.39 -4.47
C ASP A 181 -18.44 1.28 -3.63
N LEU A 182 -17.73 0.17 -3.40
CA LEU A 182 -18.18 -0.90 -2.49
C LEU A 182 -18.33 -0.43 -1.05
N LYS A 183 -17.36 0.35 -0.54
CA LYS A 183 -17.44 0.95 0.79
C LYS A 183 -18.75 1.74 0.95
N ASN A 184 -19.12 2.54 -0.05
CA ASN A 184 -20.32 3.37 0.01
C ASN A 184 -21.60 2.51 0.14
N ILE A 185 -21.79 1.52 -0.73
CA ILE A 185 -23.01 0.68 -0.67
C ILE A 185 -23.06 -0.20 0.59
N ILE A 186 -21.90 -0.66 1.10
CA ILE A 186 -21.82 -1.41 2.37
C ILE A 186 -22.21 -0.51 3.55
N LEU A 187 -21.72 0.73 3.61
CA LEU A 187 -22.07 1.69 4.65
C LEU A 187 -23.57 2.05 4.61
N THR A 188 -24.12 2.29 3.42
CA THR A 188 -25.55 2.62 3.25
C THR A 188 -26.46 1.45 3.64
N SER A 189 -26.08 0.23 3.28
CA SER A 189 -26.87 -0.98 3.59
C SER A 189 -26.78 -1.44 5.04
N ARG A 190 -25.78 -0.95 5.80
CA ARG A 190 -25.50 -1.34 7.19
C ARG A 190 -25.25 -2.84 7.36
N ILE A 191 -24.76 -3.50 6.32
CA ILE A 191 -24.39 -4.92 6.38
C ILE A 191 -23.09 -5.05 7.20
N ALA A 192 -23.14 -5.89 8.22
CA ALA A 192 -21.98 -6.21 9.03
C ALA A 192 -21.06 -7.19 8.29
N LEU A 193 -19.77 -6.85 8.22
CA LEU A 193 -18.73 -7.71 7.67
C LEU A 193 -17.75 -8.11 8.80
N PRO A 194 -17.14 -9.31 8.73
CA PRO A 194 -16.07 -9.68 9.65
C PRO A 194 -14.84 -8.79 9.43
N GLU A 195 -13.90 -8.79 10.39
CA GLU A 195 -12.69 -7.96 10.33
C GLU A 195 -11.89 -8.15 9.05
N LYS A 196 -11.79 -9.41 8.60
CA LYS A 196 -11.12 -9.82 7.37
C LYS A 196 -12.05 -10.74 6.58
N ILE A 197 -12.23 -10.44 5.29
CA ILE A 197 -13.00 -11.27 4.37
C ILE A 197 -12.34 -11.30 3.00
N GLU A 198 -12.43 -12.44 2.32
CA GLU A 198 -11.97 -12.60 0.94
C GLU A 198 -12.96 -11.93 0.00
N LEU A 199 -12.43 -11.10 -0.89
CA LEU A 199 -13.17 -10.38 -1.92
C LEU A 199 -12.60 -10.78 -3.28
N GLU A 200 -13.46 -11.30 -4.14
CA GLU A 200 -13.21 -11.50 -5.56
C GLU A 200 -13.93 -10.41 -6.36
N LEU A 201 -13.18 -9.64 -7.14
CA LEU A 201 -13.77 -8.81 -8.19
C LEU A 201 -13.86 -9.68 -9.44
N SER A 202 -15.08 -10.10 -9.79
CA SER A 202 -15.35 -10.80 -11.05
C SER A 202 -15.56 -9.77 -12.15
N HIS A 203 -14.65 -9.75 -13.13
CA HIS A 203 -14.61 -8.82 -14.24
C HIS A 203 -14.53 -9.57 -15.57
N HIS A 204 -15.68 -10.12 -15.99
CA HIS A 204 -15.81 -11.04 -17.13
C HIS A 204 -15.09 -10.57 -18.40
N TYR A 205 -15.27 -9.30 -18.76
CA TYR A 205 -14.64 -8.68 -19.94
C TYR A 205 -13.47 -7.74 -19.59
N GLY A 206 -12.83 -7.96 -18.43
CA GLY A 206 -11.76 -7.12 -17.91
C GLY A 206 -12.26 -5.93 -17.08
N LEU A 207 -11.37 -5.34 -16.28
CA LEU A 207 -11.71 -4.22 -15.39
C LEU A 207 -12.20 -2.95 -16.11
N ASP A 208 -11.89 -2.78 -17.39
CA ASP A 208 -12.37 -1.65 -18.19
C ASP A 208 -13.89 -1.65 -18.36
N ARG A 209 -14.52 -2.84 -18.27
CA ARG A 209 -15.97 -3.02 -18.33
C ARG A 209 -16.56 -3.44 -16.99
N PHE A 210 -15.84 -3.26 -15.88
CA PHE A 210 -16.32 -3.67 -14.57
C PHE A 210 -17.63 -2.97 -14.18
N GLU A 211 -17.79 -1.69 -14.50
CA GLU A 211 -19.02 -0.95 -14.18
C GLU A 211 -20.26 -1.48 -14.93
N GLU A 212 -20.07 -2.19 -16.04
CA GLU A 212 -21.17 -2.77 -16.83
C GLU A 212 -21.35 -4.27 -16.54
N TYR A 213 -20.26 -5.04 -16.47
CA TYR A 213 -20.28 -6.51 -16.40
C TYR A 213 -19.51 -7.09 -15.20
N GLY A 214 -19.31 -6.28 -14.16
CA GLY A 214 -18.62 -6.69 -12.95
C GLY A 214 -19.55 -7.22 -11.88
N ALA A 215 -18.98 -7.97 -10.94
CA ALA A 215 -19.59 -8.31 -9.67
C ALA A 215 -18.52 -8.38 -8.57
N SER A 216 -18.87 -8.00 -7.35
CA SER A 216 -17.99 -8.12 -6.19
C SER A 216 -18.50 -9.22 -5.27
N ILE A 217 -17.69 -10.24 -5.04
CA ILE A 217 -18.11 -11.46 -4.36
C ILE A 217 -17.26 -11.61 -3.10
N PHE A 218 -17.91 -11.49 -1.96
CA PHE A 218 -17.32 -11.70 -0.65
C PHE A 218 -17.56 -13.16 -0.22
N ASN A 219 -16.50 -13.95 -0.11
CA ASN A 219 -16.60 -15.35 0.30
C ASN A 219 -16.67 -15.42 1.84
N CYS A 220 -17.85 -15.73 2.40
CA CYS A 220 -18.04 -15.82 3.85
C CYS A 220 -17.66 -17.20 4.37
N VAL A 221 -18.17 -18.26 3.74
CA VAL A 221 -17.91 -19.67 4.09
C VAL A 221 -17.89 -20.48 2.80
N ASN A 222 -16.94 -21.42 2.67
CA ASN A 222 -16.98 -22.47 1.65
C ASN A 222 -16.52 -23.80 2.28
N ARG A 223 -17.49 -24.63 2.69
CA ARG A 223 -17.29 -25.98 3.24
C ARG A 223 -18.17 -26.94 2.44
N GLU A 224 -18.89 -27.85 3.09
CA GLU A 224 -19.97 -28.64 2.46
C GLU A 224 -21.12 -27.75 1.93
N TYR A 225 -21.24 -26.55 2.48
CA TYR A 225 -22.11 -25.48 2.03
C TYR A 225 -21.30 -24.20 1.83
N CYS A 226 -21.78 -23.33 0.95
CA CYS A 226 -21.18 -22.05 0.66
C CYS A 226 -22.14 -20.92 1.02
N LYS A 227 -21.58 -19.85 1.58
CA LYS A 227 -22.25 -18.56 1.74
C LYS A 227 -21.36 -17.48 1.14
N LYS A 228 -21.92 -16.72 0.21
CA LYS A 228 -21.28 -15.54 -0.38
C LYS A 228 -22.18 -14.33 -0.21
N LEU A 229 -21.57 -13.16 -0.06
CA LEU A 229 -22.23 -11.86 -0.20
C LEU A 229 -21.83 -11.29 -1.55
N ILE A 230 -22.80 -11.12 -2.45
CA ILE A 230 -22.57 -10.62 -3.80
C ILE A 230 -23.13 -9.22 -3.89
N ILE A 231 -22.30 -8.31 -4.40
CA ILE A 231 -22.63 -6.91 -4.61
C ILE A 231 -22.57 -6.61 -6.10
N LEU A 232 -23.67 -6.11 -6.65
CA LEU A 232 -23.65 -5.35 -7.88
C LEU A 232 -23.78 -3.87 -7.54
N LEU A 233 -22.84 -3.07 -8.04
CA LEU A 233 -22.93 -1.62 -8.07
C LEU A 233 -24.02 -1.17 -9.08
N PRO A 234 -24.52 0.08 -8.98
CA PRO A 234 -25.54 0.59 -9.88
C PRO A 234 -25.17 0.42 -11.36
N GLY A 235 -26.07 -0.13 -12.16
CA GLY A 235 -25.92 -0.36 -13.60
C GLY A 235 -25.24 -1.68 -13.99
N GLN A 236 -24.68 -2.43 -13.04
CA GLN A 236 -23.96 -3.67 -13.32
C GLN A 236 -24.89 -4.82 -13.73
N LYS A 237 -24.33 -5.73 -14.53
CA LYS A 237 -24.92 -6.97 -15.00
C LYS A 237 -23.95 -8.13 -14.79
N HIS A 238 -24.47 -9.27 -14.36
CA HIS A 238 -23.73 -10.52 -14.39
C HIS A 238 -24.17 -11.33 -15.62
N PRO A 239 -23.24 -11.75 -16.49
CA PRO A 239 -23.56 -12.49 -17.71
C PRO A 239 -24.31 -13.80 -17.46
N ILE A 240 -24.97 -14.30 -18.52
CA ILE A 240 -25.70 -15.57 -18.51
C ILE A 240 -24.71 -16.72 -18.24
N HIS A 241 -25.04 -17.52 -17.23
CA HIS A 241 -24.27 -18.70 -16.86
C HIS A 241 -25.17 -19.77 -16.21
N HIS A 242 -24.62 -20.97 -16.03
CA HIS A 242 -25.23 -22.03 -15.25
C HIS A 242 -24.17 -22.83 -14.48
N HIS A 243 -24.67 -23.63 -13.54
CA HIS A 243 -23.89 -24.54 -12.71
C HIS A 243 -24.39 -25.97 -12.85
N LEU A 244 -23.50 -26.96 -12.99
CA LEU A 244 -23.91 -28.37 -13.14
C LEU A 244 -24.01 -29.08 -11.78
N LYS A 245 -23.11 -28.74 -10.85
CA LYS A 245 -23.04 -29.35 -9.51
C LYS A 245 -23.74 -28.49 -8.46
N LYS A 246 -23.61 -27.16 -8.56
CA LYS A 246 -24.09 -26.22 -7.56
C LYS A 246 -25.57 -25.89 -7.76
N GLU A 247 -26.33 -26.00 -6.67
CA GLU A 247 -27.64 -25.36 -6.53
C GLU A 247 -27.46 -24.15 -5.63
N GLU A 248 -28.12 -23.04 -5.94
CA GLU A 248 -27.96 -21.79 -5.21
C GLU A 248 -29.29 -21.11 -4.92
N THR A 249 -29.37 -20.51 -3.75
CA THR A 249 -30.49 -19.71 -3.31
C THR A 249 -30.02 -18.30 -3.04
N PHE A 250 -30.65 -17.33 -3.70
CA PHE A 250 -30.41 -15.92 -3.49
C PHE A 250 -31.40 -15.37 -2.46
N GLN A 251 -30.89 -14.56 -1.53
CA GLN A 251 -31.70 -13.72 -0.66
C GLN A 251 -31.23 -12.27 -0.78
N VAL A 252 -32.11 -11.37 -1.23
CA VAL A 252 -31.75 -9.95 -1.35
C VAL A 252 -31.76 -9.31 0.04
N LEU A 253 -30.62 -8.72 0.43
CA LEU A 253 -30.49 -8.01 1.70
C LEU A 253 -30.77 -6.52 1.54
N PHE A 254 -30.29 -5.93 0.45
CA PHE A 254 -30.37 -4.49 0.20
C PHE A 254 -30.55 -4.21 -1.28
N GLY A 255 -31.39 -3.24 -1.62
CA GLY A 255 -31.63 -2.79 -2.99
C GLY A 255 -32.57 -3.72 -3.76
N SER A 256 -32.37 -3.78 -5.07
CA SER A 256 -33.17 -4.63 -5.95
C SER A 256 -32.37 -5.14 -7.15
N MET A 257 -32.77 -6.29 -7.68
CA MET A 257 -32.17 -6.87 -8.87
C MET A 257 -33.20 -7.53 -9.77
N THR A 258 -32.94 -7.51 -11.07
CA THR A 258 -33.68 -8.30 -12.05
C THR A 258 -32.89 -9.56 -12.33
N VAL A 259 -33.50 -10.72 -12.09
CA VAL A 259 -32.92 -12.03 -12.40
C VAL A 259 -33.70 -12.63 -13.56
N LYS A 260 -33.00 -13.15 -14.57
CA LYS A 260 -33.58 -14.00 -15.60
C LYS A 260 -33.20 -15.45 -15.30
N VAL A 261 -34.17 -16.34 -15.25
CA VAL A 261 -33.99 -17.78 -14.98
C VAL A 261 -34.69 -18.55 -16.09
N GLY A 262 -33.93 -19.21 -16.95
CA GLY A 262 -34.45 -19.76 -18.20
C GLY A 262 -35.12 -18.67 -19.05
N ASN A 263 -36.44 -18.76 -19.23
CA ASN A 263 -37.23 -17.79 -19.99
C ASN A 263 -37.98 -16.77 -19.12
N GLU A 264 -37.97 -16.95 -17.80
CA GLU A 264 -38.68 -16.06 -16.87
C GLU A 264 -37.78 -14.95 -16.37
N ARG A 265 -38.36 -13.75 -16.21
CA ARG A 265 -37.67 -12.60 -15.62
C ARG A 265 -38.41 -12.18 -14.35
N ARG A 266 -37.69 -12.03 -13.25
CA ARG A 266 -38.22 -11.70 -11.93
C ARG A 266 -37.49 -10.47 -11.38
N LEU A 267 -38.25 -9.53 -10.84
CA LEU A 267 -37.71 -8.41 -10.06
C LEU A 267 -37.72 -8.82 -8.59
N LEU A 268 -36.55 -8.87 -7.97
CA LEU A 268 -36.37 -9.17 -6.54
C LEU A 268 -36.00 -7.90 -5.79
N LYS A 269 -36.57 -7.73 -4.59
CA LYS A 269 -36.32 -6.65 -3.64
C LYS A 269 -35.84 -7.22 -2.31
N SER A 270 -35.35 -6.37 -1.41
CA SER A 270 -34.97 -6.78 -0.05
C SER A 270 -36.01 -7.68 0.61
N GLY A 271 -35.57 -8.85 1.08
CA GLY A 271 -36.40 -9.88 1.71
C GLY A 271 -36.83 -11.00 0.75
N ASP A 272 -36.83 -10.76 -0.56
CA ASP A 272 -37.19 -11.78 -1.54
C ASP A 272 -36.13 -12.88 -1.63
N ILE A 273 -36.60 -14.11 -1.90
CA ILE A 273 -35.79 -15.32 -2.02
C ILE A 273 -36.05 -15.97 -3.37
N LEU A 274 -34.98 -16.43 -4.04
CA LEU A 274 -35.07 -17.16 -5.31
C LEU A 274 -34.05 -18.29 -5.34
N THR A 275 -34.51 -19.52 -5.53
CA THR A 275 -33.63 -20.67 -5.76
C THR A 275 -33.44 -20.90 -7.26
N ILE A 276 -32.19 -21.10 -7.66
CA ILE A 276 -31.77 -21.48 -9.01
C ILE A 276 -31.34 -22.94 -8.97
N GLU A 277 -32.10 -23.77 -9.67
CA GLU A 277 -31.81 -25.20 -9.81
C GLU A 277 -30.61 -25.43 -10.74
N ARG A 278 -29.96 -26.59 -10.56
CA ARG A 278 -28.80 -27.01 -11.37
C ARG A 278 -29.14 -27.04 -12.86
N GLY A 279 -28.17 -26.62 -13.67
CA GLY A 279 -28.25 -26.63 -15.13
C GLY A 279 -29.10 -25.50 -15.71
N ILE A 280 -29.75 -24.68 -14.88
CA ILE A 280 -30.60 -23.59 -15.37
C ILE A 280 -29.76 -22.35 -15.64
N ASN A 281 -29.79 -21.91 -16.89
CA ASN A 281 -29.18 -20.65 -17.31
C ASN A 281 -29.84 -19.49 -16.57
N HIS A 282 -29.03 -18.62 -16.00
CA HIS A 282 -29.49 -17.42 -15.35
C HIS A 282 -28.52 -16.25 -15.52
N ASP A 283 -29.08 -15.04 -15.49
CA ASP A 283 -28.37 -13.77 -15.45
C ASP A 283 -29.03 -12.86 -14.42
N PHE A 284 -28.31 -11.86 -13.94
CA PHE A 284 -28.87 -10.87 -13.04
C PHE A 284 -28.26 -9.49 -13.25
N SER A 285 -29.03 -8.45 -12.95
CA SER A 285 -28.61 -7.06 -13.12
C SER A 285 -29.26 -6.17 -12.07
N SER A 286 -28.64 -5.04 -11.78
CA SER A 286 -29.21 -4.05 -10.87
C SER A 286 -29.04 -2.64 -11.40
N GLN A 287 -30.12 -1.87 -11.41
CA GLN A 287 -30.10 -0.47 -11.83
C GLN A 287 -29.56 0.45 -10.72
N GLU A 288 -29.97 0.20 -9.47
CA GLU A 288 -29.66 1.06 -8.31
C GLU A 288 -28.59 0.46 -7.39
N GLY A 289 -28.11 -0.73 -7.70
CA GLY A 289 -27.23 -1.53 -6.85
C GLY A 289 -28.00 -2.51 -5.98
N VAL A 290 -27.37 -3.64 -5.68
CA VAL A 290 -27.95 -4.70 -4.85
C VAL A 290 -26.85 -5.34 -4.01
N ILE A 291 -27.23 -5.75 -2.80
CA ILE A 291 -26.45 -6.72 -2.01
C ILE A 291 -27.36 -7.90 -1.71
N PHE A 292 -26.92 -9.09 -2.11
CA PHE A 292 -27.65 -10.32 -1.88
C PHE A 292 -26.70 -11.41 -1.38
N GLU A 293 -27.26 -12.36 -0.65
CA GLU A 293 -26.55 -13.56 -0.24
C GLU A 293 -26.79 -14.67 -1.26
N GLU A 294 -25.74 -15.39 -1.61
CA GLU A 294 -25.83 -16.71 -2.24
C GLU A 294 -25.60 -17.76 -1.16
N ILE A 295 -26.60 -18.60 -0.91
CA ILE A 295 -26.47 -19.81 -0.12
C ILE A 295 -26.51 -20.98 -1.09
N SER A 296 -25.45 -21.77 -1.13
CA SER A 296 -25.31 -22.85 -2.10
C SER A 296 -24.64 -24.07 -1.48
N THR A 297 -24.64 -25.18 -2.22
CA THR A 297 -23.70 -26.28 -1.96
C THR A 297 -22.25 -25.78 -2.11
N THR A 298 -21.24 -26.59 -1.76
CA THR A 298 -19.82 -26.25 -1.97
C THR A 298 -19.56 -25.59 -3.33
N HIS A 299 -18.79 -24.50 -3.33
CA HIS A 299 -18.34 -23.85 -4.55
C HIS A 299 -17.15 -24.62 -5.15
N TYR A 300 -17.29 -25.01 -6.42
CA TYR A 300 -16.24 -25.62 -7.24
C TYR A 300 -15.73 -24.62 -8.28
N MET A 301 -14.40 -24.54 -8.44
CA MET A 301 -13.75 -23.60 -9.37
C MET A 301 -14.14 -23.80 -10.84
N ASP A 302 -14.52 -25.03 -11.21
CA ASP A 302 -14.78 -25.49 -12.58
C ASP A 302 -16.27 -25.62 -12.91
N ASP A 303 -17.17 -25.12 -12.06
CA ASP A 303 -18.62 -25.34 -12.19
C ASP A 303 -19.40 -24.11 -12.69
N SER A 304 -18.73 -23.06 -13.17
CA SER A 304 -19.38 -21.89 -13.79
C SER A 304 -19.22 -21.94 -15.31
N PHE A 305 -20.32 -22.17 -16.03
CA PHE A 305 -20.34 -22.24 -17.49
C PHE A 305 -21.05 -21.01 -18.06
N TYR A 306 -20.30 -20.17 -18.76
CA TYR A 306 -20.83 -18.96 -19.39
C TYR A 306 -21.27 -19.24 -20.82
N GLN A 307 -22.36 -18.61 -21.25
CA GLN A 307 -22.83 -18.73 -22.63
C GLN A 307 -21.90 -18.00 -23.62
N ASP A 308 -21.26 -16.93 -23.17
CA ASP A 308 -20.24 -16.22 -23.95
C ASP A 308 -18.87 -16.91 -23.81
N GLU A 309 -18.33 -17.40 -24.92
CA GLU A 309 -17.04 -18.07 -24.96
C GLU A 309 -15.86 -17.13 -24.63
N GLU A 310 -15.97 -15.82 -24.86
CA GLU A 310 -14.90 -14.87 -24.56
C GLU A 310 -14.59 -14.85 -23.06
N ILE A 311 -15.63 -14.96 -22.23
CA ILE A 311 -15.50 -15.03 -20.77
C ILE A 311 -14.72 -16.29 -20.38
N SER A 312 -15.07 -17.43 -21.00
CA SER A 312 -14.44 -18.71 -20.71
C SER A 312 -12.97 -18.76 -21.17
N LYS A 313 -12.62 -18.03 -22.24
CA LYS A 313 -11.25 -17.88 -22.74
C LYS A 313 -10.40 -16.90 -21.91
N ASN A 314 -11.04 -16.00 -21.15
CA ASN A 314 -10.35 -15.02 -20.31
C ASN A 314 -9.92 -15.62 -18.94
N SER A 315 -8.70 -16.13 -18.87
CA SER A 315 -8.11 -16.65 -17.62
C SER A 315 -7.86 -15.60 -16.54
N TYR A 316 -7.95 -14.30 -16.87
CA TYR A 316 -7.66 -13.19 -15.97
C TYR A 316 -8.92 -12.44 -15.51
N ARG A 317 -10.11 -13.01 -15.70
CA ARG A 317 -11.42 -12.40 -15.39
C ARG A 317 -11.72 -12.18 -13.90
N LYS A 318 -10.75 -12.41 -13.00
CA LYS A 318 -10.92 -12.33 -11.55
C LYS A 318 -9.74 -11.63 -10.92
N THR A 319 -10.00 -10.76 -9.94
CA THR A 319 -8.98 -10.18 -9.08
C THR A 319 -9.33 -10.46 -7.62
N GLU A 320 -8.44 -11.20 -6.95
CA GLU A 320 -8.60 -11.55 -5.54
C GLU A 320 -7.93 -10.52 -4.62
N LEU A 321 -8.62 -10.19 -3.54
CA LEU A 321 -8.14 -9.33 -2.47
C LEU A 321 -8.73 -9.71 -1.13
N THR A 322 -8.11 -9.17 -0.09
CA THR A 322 -8.66 -9.22 1.26
C THR A 322 -9.27 -7.85 1.56
N PHE A 323 -10.56 -7.82 1.84
CA PHE A 323 -11.22 -6.64 2.36
C PHE A 323 -11.12 -6.63 3.89
N ARG A 324 -10.76 -5.49 4.46
CA ARG A 324 -10.74 -5.30 5.92
C ARG A 324 -11.83 -4.34 6.37
N SER A 325 -12.57 -4.70 7.40
CA SER A 325 -13.70 -3.87 7.88
C SER A 325 -13.26 -2.48 8.35
N VAL A 326 -12.01 -2.30 8.78
CA VAL A 326 -11.43 -0.99 9.12
C VAL A 326 -11.48 0.02 7.95
N TRP A 327 -11.54 -0.45 6.70
CA TRP A 327 -11.72 0.41 5.54
C TRP A 327 -13.08 1.12 5.51
N LEU A 328 -14.07 0.60 6.24
CA LEU A 328 -15.36 1.27 6.38
C LEU A 328 -15.25 2.52 7.26
N SER A 329 -14.31 2.57 8.21
CA SER A 329 -14.09 3.71 9.13
C SER A 329 -12.92 4.62 8.74
N GLU A 330 -12.00 4.16 7.89
CA GLU A 330 -10.78 4.89 7.53
C GLU A 330 -10.74 5.26 6.04
N ASP A 331 -9.89 6.23 5.68
CA ASP A 331 -9.59 6.53 4.28
C ASP A 331 -8.76 5.41 3.64
N ILE A 332 -9.24 4.93 2.50
CA ILE A 332 -8.55 3.91 1.70
C ILE A 332 -7.54 4.63 0.80
N LYS A 333 -6.26 4.32 1.00
CA LYS A 333 -5.13 4.89 0.24
C LYS A 333 -4.62 3.94 -0.83
#